data_AF-K4LBW4-F1
#
_entry.id   AF-K4LBW4-F1
#
_cell.length_a   1.000
_cell.length_b   1.000
_cell.length_c   1.000
_cell.angle_alpha   90.00
_cell.angle_beta   90.00
_cell.angle_gamma   90.00
#
_symmetry.space_group_name_H-M   'P 1'
#
loop_
_entity.id
_entity.type
_entity.pdbx_description
1 polymer ?
#
loop_
_entity_poly.entity_id
_entity_poly.type
_entity_poly.pdbx_seq_one_letter_code
_entity_poly.pdbx_strand_id
1 'polypeptide(L)'
;MNWQEGVFGPLLAHTLENAQVRHLAEHYDFSRDSRLAQAIVKHTNQVLDAEEKRRQVLRVRPGELLLRTWRGLLILPLRTPEDVSRVVAGERWDVVRRDILDRCAAKYRELFPEASPASVTRFLRSIWQGRVPPGTAPSPLHGPRRQRPWGTNLSDGKPLTELDAARGRLRLNSGPPRPGHLPETFRQLAHFLGTQAGIPPAVQEPLILDLMAFRARFCPRASMLATGQMPLAAMHVSSGRTLWQPTRYQPMAPVVISILAGDEARVLRYSPPGSYEEFLEFHGQRIARVLTEAYRQDGLLSFAVLQWIFLASTGTVSRTVDYYQRRHHVILPCPGTVLDMGRMLTHKDMVVRLHLQGLSVLEIARQTCHNPRSVDASLRPLTRFLFYTFTGFPPN
;
A
#
# COMPACT_ATOMS: atom_id res chain seq x y z
N MET A 1 18.81 15.70 6.18
CA MET A 1 17.50 15.13 5.81
C MET A 1 16.68 14.98 7.08
N ASN A 2 15.53 15.66 7.16
CA ASN A 2 14.62 15.51 8.30
C ASN A 2 14.07 14.06 8.31
N TRP A 3 13.82 13.48 9.49
CA TRP A 3 13.24 12.13 9.57
C TRP A 3 11.88 12.05 8.83
N GLN A 4 11.10 13.15 8.83
CA GLN A 4 9.84 13.24 8.08
C GLN A 4 10.04 13.10 6.57
N GLU A 5 11.09 13.73 6.04
CA GLU A 5 11.44 13.67 4.64
C GLU A 5 11.82 12.24 4.23
N GLY A 6 12.64 11.56 5.04
CA GLY A 6 13.01 10.17 4.77
C GLY A 6 11.83 9.18 4.85
N VAL A 7 10.90 9.39 5.79
CA VAL A 7 9.76 8.47 6.01
C VAL A 7 8.59 8.74 5.05
N PHE A 8 8.25 10.01 4.81
CA PHE A 8 7.05 10.41 4.06
C PHE A 8 7.36 10.90 2.65
N GLY A 9 8.59 11.35 2.35
CA GLY A 9 9.00 11.79 1.01
C GLY A 9 8.71 10.75 -0.09
N PRO A 10 8.98 9.45 0.11
CA PRO A 10 8.62 8.42 -0.87
C PRO A 10 7.13 8.42 -1.27
N LEU A 11 6.22 8.82 -0.38
CA LEU A 11 4.78 8.84 -0.66
C LEU A 11 4.39 9.88 -1.72
N LEU A 12 5.17 10.95 -1.89
CA LEU A 12 4.98 11.94 -2.94
C LEU A 12 5.29 11.37 -4.32
N ALA A 13 6.17 10.37 -4.38
CA ALA A 13 6.52 9.71 -5.62
C ALA A 13 5.50 8.64 -6.04
N HIS A 14 4.69 8.12 -5.13
CA HIS A 14 3.69 7.08 -5.41
C HIS A 14 2.44 7.66 -6.09
N THR A 15 2.57 7.94 -7.39
CA THR A 15 1.53 8.54 -8.24
C THR A 15 1.38 7.79 -9.56
N LEU A 16 0.22 7.96 -10.22
CA LEU A 16 -0.03 7.42 -11.56
C LEU A 16 0.96 8.01 -12.56
N GLU A 17 1.24 9.31 -12.47
CA GLU A 17 2.11 10.03 -13.39
C GLU A 17 3.54 9.49 -13.35
N ASN A 18 4.10 9.26 -12.16
CA ASN A 18 5.44 8.67 -12.05
C ASN A 18 5.47 7.24 -12.56
N ALA A 19 4.41 6.45 -12.33
CA ALA A 19 4.30 5.11 -12.89
C ALA A 19 4.25 5.12 -14.43
N GLN A 20 3.51 6.06 -15.02
CA GLN A 20 3.44 6.26 -16.48
C GLN A 20 4.76 6.77 -17.06
N VAL A 21 5.41 7.77 -16.45
CA VAL A 21 6.71 8.28 -16.91
C VAL A 21 7.77 7.17 -16.87
N ARG A 22 7.78 6.35 -15.81
CA ARG A 22 8.66 5.18 -15.72
C ARG A 22 8.36 4.17 -16.83
N HIS A 23 7.09 3.89 -17.12
CA HIS A 23 6.70 3.00 -18.22
C HIS A 23 7.24 3.48 -19.57
N LEU A 24 7.08 4.79 -19.85
CA LEU A 24 7.62 5.42 -21.05
C LEU A 24 9.15 5.31 -21.12
N ALA A 25 9.85 5.49 -20.00
CA ALA A 25 11.31 5.35 -19.96
C ALA A 25 11.81 3.91 -20.17
N GLU A 26 10.98 2.91 -19.87
CA GLU A 26 11.36 1.49 -20.02
C GLU A 26 11.01 0.90 -21.39
N HIS A 27 9.98 1.41 -22.06
CA HIS A 27 9.41 0.77 -23.27
C HIS A 27 9.41 1.67 -24.51
N TYR A 28 9.72 2.96 -24.37
CA TYR A 28 9.61 3.96 -25.44
C TYR A 28 10.84 4.88 -25.54
N ASP A 29 12.01 4.40 -25.08
CA ASP A 29 13.32 5.08 -25.18
C ASP A 29 13.41 6.51 -24.62
N PHE A 30 12.50 6.88 -23.71
CA PHE A 30 12.61 8.13 -22.98
C PHE A 30 13.67 8.03 -21.88
N SER A 31 14.41 9.12 -21.66
CA SER A 31 15.23 9.22 -20.44
C SER A 31 14.35 9.28 -19.20
N ARG A 32 14.86 8.79 -18.06
CA ARG A 32 14.13 8.77 -16.77
C ARG A 32 13.70 10.16 -16.30
N ASP A 33 14.43 11.20 -16.69
CA ASP A 33 14.16 12.61 -16.40
C ASP A 33 13.57 13.38 -17.59
N SER A 34 13.02 12.66 -18.57
CA SER A 34 12.47 13.27 -19.77
C SER A 34 11.30 14.20 -19.44
N ARG A 35 11.55 15.51 -19.61
CA ARG A 35 10.50 16.54 -19.55
C ARG A 35 9.42 16.30 -20.62
N LEU A 36 9.81 15.73 -21.76
CA LEU A 36 8.89 15.35 -22.82
C LEU A 36 7.96 14.21 -22.38
N ALA A 37 8.49 13.16 -21.74
CA ALA A 37 7.67 12.08 -21.19
C ALA A 37 6.68 12.60 -20.13
N GLN A 38 7.14 13.50 -19.25
CA GLN A 38 6.27 14.15 -18.27
C GLN A 38 5.17 14.99 -18.94
N ALA A 39 5.51 15.74 -20.00
CA ALA A 39 4.53 16.53 -20.76
C ALA A 39 3.50 15.64 -21.47
N ILE A 40 3.94 14.53 -22.09
CA ILE A 40 3.07 13.54 -22.73
C ILE A 40 2.10 12.95 -21.71
N VAL A 41 2.60 12.49 -20.56
CA VAL A 41 1.78 11.90 -19.50
C VAL A 41 0.77 12.91 -18.97
N LYS A 42 1.22 14.14 -18.67
CA LYS A 42 0.36 15.22 -18.19
C LYS A 42 -0.75 15.53 -19.19
N HIS A 43 -0.41 15.75 -20.46
CA HIS A 43 -1.37 16.06 -21.51
C HIS A 43 -2.38 14.91 -21.71
N THR A 44 -1.89 13.67 -21.76
CA THR A 44 -2.74 12.48 -21.90
C THR A 44 -3.75 12.39 -20.76
N ASN A 45 -3.30 12.53 -19.51
CA ASN A 45 -4.21 12.48 -18.36
C ASN A 45 -5.23 13.62 -18.36
N GLN A 46 -4.85 14.84 -18.78
CA GLN A 46 -5.76 15.98 -18.90
C GLN A 46 -6.85 15.76 -19.95
N VAL A 47 -6.48 15.24 -21.12
CA VAL A 47 -7.44 14.90 -22.18
C VAL A 47 -8.39 13.80 -21.71
N LEU A 48 -7.88 12.77 -21.03
CA LEU A 48 -8.70 11.70 -20.46
C LEU A 48 -9.61 12.19 -19.32
N ASP A 49 -9.15 13.09 -18.46
CA ASP A 49 -9.98 13.73 -17.43
C ASP A 49 -11.15 14.52 -18.06
N ALA A 50 -10.89 15.29 -19.13
CA ALA A 50 -11.93 16.06 -19.82
C ALA A 50 -12.96 15.16 -20.52
N GLU A 51 -12.49 14.09 -21.18
CA GLU A 51 -13.32 13.08 -21.82
C GLU A 51 -14.22 12.36 -20.81
N GLU A 52 -13.63 11.92 -19.69
CA GLU A 52 -14.35 11.21 -18.63
C GLU A 52 -15.37 12.10 -17.94
N LYS A 53 -15.06 13.39 -17.75
CA LYS A 53 -16.03 14.39 -17.28
C LYS A 53 -17.21 14.54 -18.24
N ARG A 54 -16.94 14.66 -19.56
CA ARG A 54 -18.01 14.77 -20.58
C ARG A 54 -18.94 13.56 -20.58
N ARG A 55 -18.39 12.36 -20.35
CA ARG A 55 -19.15 11.10 -20.30
C ARG A 55 -19.67 10.72 -18.92
N GLN A 56 -19.48 11.57 -17.91
CA GLN A 56 -19.87 11.30 -16.51
C GLN A 56 -19.25 9.99 -15.96
N VAL A 57 -18.04 9.65 -16.42
CA VAL A 57 -17.29 8.49 -15.91
C VAL A 57 -16.59 8.89 -14.62
N LEU A 58 -17.09 8.40 -13.49
CA LEU A 58 -16.48 8.62 -12.19
C LEU A 58 -15.37 7.59 -11.91
N ARG A 59 -14.17 8.08 -11.64
CA ARG A 59 -13.02 7.28 -11.18
C ARG A 59 -12.65 7.63 -9.75
N VAL A 60 -12.06 6.66 -9.06
CA VAL A 60 -11.51 6.83 -7.71
C VAL A 60 -9.99 6.86 -7.84
N ARG A 61 -9.35 7.91 -7.33
CA ARG A 61 -7.91 8.15 -7.48
C ARG A 61 -7.10 7.46 -6.37
N PRO A 62 -5.81 7.14 -6.61
CA PRO A 62 -4.93 6.60 -5.58
C PRO A 62 -4.87 7.49 -4.33
N GLY A 63 -5.35 7.02 -3.19
CA GLY A 63 -5.50 7.88 -2.01
C GLY A 63 -6.95 8.13 -1.59
N GLU A 64 -7.93 7.74 -2.41
CA GLU A 64 -9.34 7.98 -2.14
C GLU A 64 -10.09 6.70 -1.73
N LEU A 65 -10.84 6.76 -0.64
CA LEU A 65 -11.69 5.66 -0.18
C LEU A 65 -13.10 5.81 -0.76
N LEU A 66 -13.61 4.77 -1.43
CA LEU A 66 -14.98 4.72 -1.91
C LEU A 66 -15.90 4.12 -0.86
N LEU A 67 -16.98 4.82 -0.52
CA LEU A 67 -18.11 4.31 0.25
C LEU A 67 -19.39 4.41 -0.56
N ARG A 68 -20.19 3.34 -0.56
CA ARG A 68 -21.54 3.35 -1.12
C ARG A 68 -22.51 3.60 0.01
N THR A 69 -23.32 4.64 -0.13
CA THR A 69 -24.38 4.99 0.81
C THR A 69 -25.73 4.91 0.11
N TRP A 70 -26.81 4.93 0.87
CA TRP A 70 -28.15 4.93 0.32
C TRP A 70 -28.50 6.22 -0.46
N ARG A 71 -27.76 7.33 -0.24
CA ARG A 71 -27.91 8.59 -0.99
C ARG A 71 -27.00 8.72 -2.19
N GLY A 72 -26.04 7.80 -2.36
CA GLY A 72 -25.07 7.85 -3.44
C GLY A 72 -23.65 7.52 -2.98
N LEU A 73 -22.72 7.78 -3.89
CA LEU A 73 -21.30 7.49 -3.70
C LEU A 73 -20.64 8.58 -2.88
N LEU A 74 -19.83 8.19 -1.92
CA LEU A 74 -19.01 9.07 -1.10
C LEU A 74 -17.53 8.70 -1.31
N ILE A 75 -16.77 9.61 -1.91
CA ILE A 75 -15.34 9.43 -2.19
C ILE A 75 -14.54 10.29 -1.20
N LEU A 76 -13.85 9.66 -0.27
CA LEU A 76 -13.11 10.34 0.80
C LEU A 76 -11.62 10.44 0.45
N PRO A 77 -11.05 11.64 0.31
CA PRO A 77 -9.63 11.83 0.02
C PRO A 77 -8.79 11.67 1.29
N LEU A 78 -8.25 10.48 1.52
CA LEU A 78 -7.51 10.15 2.74
C LEU A 78 -6.02 10.49 2.65
N ARG A 79 -5.47 10.45 1.44
CA ARG A 79 -4.08 10.78 1.16
C ARG A 79 -4.02 11.67 -0.08
N THR A 80 -3.76 12.95 0.12
CA THR A 80 -3.51 13.89 -0.98
C THR A 80 -2.03 14.32 -1.01
N PRO A 81 -1.49 14.71 -2.18
CA PRO A 81 -0.12 15.22 -2.27
C PRO A 81 0.15 16.42 -1.37
N GLU A 82 -0.85 17.29 -1.17
CA GLU A 82 -0.76 18.49 -0.34
C GLU A 82 -0.56 18.11 1.13
N ASP A 83 -1.37 17.18 1.64
CA ASP A 83 -1.28 16.72 3.02
C ASP A 83 0.07 16.01 3.27
N VAL A 84 0.54 15.20 2.32
CA VAL A 84 1.86 14.56 2.42
C VAL A 84 2.97 15.62 2.42
N SER A 85 2.88 16.64 1.56
CA SER A 85 3.86 17.72 1.47
C SER A 85 3.95 18.52 2.78
N ARG A 86 2.81 18.77 3.44
CA ARG A 86 2.75 19.41 4.76
C ARG A 86 3.52 18.62 5.82
N VAL A 87 3.31 17.31 5.88
CA VAL A 87 4.04 16.45 6.83
C VAL A 87 5.54 16.40 6.52
N VAL A 88 5.91 16.33 5.22
CA VAL A 88 7.32 16.38 4.78
C VAL A 88 7.98 17.71 5.18
N ALA A 89 7.24 18.81 5.09
CA ALA A 89 7.70 20.16 5.46
C ALA A 89 7.84 20.38 6.99
N GLY A 90 7.47 19.39 7.81
CA GLY A 90 7.65 19.46 9.26
C GLY A 90 6.35 19.44 10.06
N GLU A 91 5.18 19.54 9.41
CA GLU A 91 3.92 19.68 10.12
C GLU A 91 3.58 18.42 10.93
N ARG A 92 3.04 18.64 12.13
CA ARG A 92 2.67 17.54 13.04
C ARG A 92 1.54 16.71 12.44
N TRP A 93 1.72 15.39 12.45
CA TRP A 93 0.72 14.42 11.98
C TRP A 93 -0.68 14.63 12.60
N ASP A 94 -0.78 14.94 13.89
CA ASP A 94 -2.08 15.17 14.54
C ASP A 94 -2.85 16.37 13.97
N VAL A 95 -2.14 17.39 13.44
CA VAL A 95 -2.76 18.55 12.80
C VAL A 95 -3.31 18.12 11.44
N VAL A 96 -2.44 17.55 10.59
CA VAL A 96 -2.84 17.07 9.26
C VAL A 96 -3.95 16.02 9.33
N ARG A 97 -3.89 15.11 10.31
CA ARG A 97 -4.96 14.12 10.56
C ARG A 97 -6.30 14.77 10.87
N ARG A 98 -6.34 15.84 11.66
CA ARG A 98 -7.59 16.56 11.96
C ARG A 98 -8.18 17.15 10.68
N ASP A 99 -7.36 17.80 9.87
CA ASP A 99 -7.82 18.39 8.61
C ASP A 99 -8.36 17.34 7.62
N ILE A 100 -7.75 16.14 7.57
CA ILE A 100 -8.27 15.03 6.76
C ILE A 100 -9.65 14.59 7.29
N LEU A 101 -9.81 14.45 8.60
CA LEU A 101 -11.08 14.07 9.23
C LEU A 101 -12.15 15.14 9.00
N ASP A 102 -11.80 16.42 9.11
CA ASP A 102 -12.71 17.54 8.89
C ASP A 102 -13.15 17.62 7.42
N ARG A 103 -12.23 17.36 6.49
CA ARG A 103 -12.54 17.24 5.05
C ARG A 103 -13.46 16.06 4.75
N CYS A 104 -13.23 14.91 5.39
CA CYS A 104 -14.12 13.75 5.27
C CYS A 104 -15.50 14.02 5.87
N ALA A 105 -15.56 14.73 7.00
CA ALA A 105 -16.81 15.17 7.62
C ALA A 105 -17.57 16.14 6.73
N ALA A 106 -16.89 17.09 6.09
CA ALA A 106 -17.50 18.02 5.13
C ALA A 106 -18.13 17.28 3.94
N LYS A 107 -17.40 16.34 3.32
CA LYS A 107 -17.95 15.51 2.23
C LYS A 107 -19.15 14.67 2.66
N TYR A 108 -19.13 14.15 3.90
CA TYR A 108 -20.30 13.44 4.42
C TYR A 108 -21.50 14.40 4.58
N ARG A 109 -21.29 15.63 5.05
CA ARG A 109 -22.37 16.64 5.18
C ARG A 109 -22.91 17.12 3.84
N GLU A 110 -22.10 17.16 2.78
CA GLU A 110 -22.59 17.47 1.43
C GLU A 110 -23.66 16.47 0.98
N LEU A 111 -23.49 15.18 1.34
CA LEU A 111 -24.45 14.12 1.02
C LEU A 111 -25.57 14.00 2.07
N PHE A 112 -25.29 14.39 3.31
CA PHE A 112 -26.21 14.39 4.45
C PHE A 112 -26.27 15.77 5.14
N PRO A 113 -26.93 16.78 4.53
CA PRO A 113 -26.97 18.13 5.09
C PRO A 113 -27.59 18.22 6.48
N GLU A 114 -28.53 17.33 6.78
CA GLU A 114 -29.21 17.20 8.07
C GLU A 114 -28.42 16.44 9.15
N ALA A 115 -27.19 15.98 8.84
CA ALA A 115 -26.41 15.20 9.77
C ALA A 115 -25.98 16.01 10.99
N SER A 116 -26.47 15.61 12.17
CA SER A 116 -26.01 16.16 13.44
C SER A 116 -24.50 15.92 13.66
N PRO A 117 -23.81 16.73 14.48
CA PRO A 117 -22.40 16.51 14.83
C PRO A 117 -22.12 15.10 15.39
N ALA A 118 -23.07 14.53 16.13
CA ALA A 118 -22.98 13.16 16.64
C ALA A 118 -23.02 12.12 15.51
N SER A 119 -23.89 12.31 14.51
CA SER A 119 -23.97 11.44 13.33
C SER A 119 -22.68 11.47 12.51
N VAL A 120 -22.08 12.65 12.33
CA VAL A 120 -20.78 12.81 11.65
C VAL A 120 -19.67 12.09 12.42
N THR A 121 -19.62 12.29 13.74
CA THR A 121 -18.63 11.59 14.61
C THR A 121 -18.79 10.08 14.52
N ARG A 122 -20.03 9.58 14.54
CA ARG A 122 -20.34 8.14 14.41
C ARG A 122 -19.98 7.61 13.02
N PHE A 123 -20.14 8.41 11.97
CA PHE A 123 -19.69 8.08 10.62
C PHE A 123 -18.16 7.91 10.56
N LEU A 124 -17.40 8.90 11.04
CA LEU A 124 -15.94 8.81 11.04
C LEU A 124 -15.45 7.59 11.85
N ARG A 125 -16.07 7.32 13.02
CA ARG A 125 -15.77 6.14 13.84
C ARG A 125 -16.08 4.82 13.15
N SER A 126 -17.09 4.78 12.28
CA SER A 126 -17.41 3.56 11.49
C SER A 126 -16.37 3.22 10.42
N ILE A 127 -15.40 4.10 10.18
CA ILE A 127 -14.29 3.86 9.25
C ILE A 127 -12.99 3.66 10.04
N TRP A 128 -12.72 4.56 10.98
CA TRP A 128 -11.49 4.56 11.77
C TRP A 128 -11.78 4.33 13.25
N GLN A 129 -11.14 3.30 13.80
CA GLN A 129 -11.35 2.77 15.15
C GLN A 129 -10.98 3.74 16.30
N GLY A 130 -10.66 5.00 16.01
CA GLY A 130 -10.38 6.03 17.02
C GLY A 130 -9.04 5.83 17.73
N ARG A 131 -9.00 6.13 19.03
CA ARG A 131 -7.84 5.91 19.91
C ARG A 131 -8.15 4.72 20.83
N VAL A 132 -7.09 4.11 21.36
CA VAL A 132 -7.17 3.11 22.42
C VAL A 132 -8.05 3.64 23.57
N PRO A 133 -8.96 2.82 24.14
CA PRO A 133 -9.74 3.21 25.30
C PRO A 133 -8.86 3.77 26.43
N PRO A 134 -9.22 4.90 27.06
CA PRO A 134 -8.46 5.43 28.20
C PRO A 134 -8.40 4.41 29.35
N GLY A 135 -7.27 4.34 30.06
CA GLY A 135 -7.13 3.53 31.28
C GLY A 135 -6.80 2.04 31.08
N THR A 136 -6.69 1.54 29.85
CA THR A 136 -6.28 0.14 29.60
C THR A 136 -4.78 -0.06 29.78
N ALA A 137 -4.40 -1.09 30.54
CA ALA A 137 -3.02 -1.55 30.65
C ALA A 137 -2.49 -2.04 29.27
N PRO A 138 -1.20 -1.83 28.96
CA PRO A 138 -0.58 -2.43 27.78
C PRO A 138 -0.70 -3.95 27.81
N SER A 139 -0.89 -4.58 26.65
CA SER A 139 -0.91 -6.05 26.52
C SER A 139 0.37 -6.66 27.11
N PRO A 140 0.31 -7.76 27.88
CA PRO A 140 1.47 -8.44 28.44
C PRO A 140 2.42 -8.99 27.35
N LEU A 141 1.92 -9.20 26.12
CA LEU A 141 2.75 -9.53 24.94
C LEU A 141 3.68 -8.38 24.51
N HIS A 142 3.48 -7.19 25.07
CA HIS A 142 4.33 -6.01 24.93
C HIS A 142 4.98 -5.69 26.27
N GLY A 143 5.83 -6.60 26.75
CA GLY A 143 6.78 -6.30 27.81
C GLY A 143 7.66 -5.08 27.47
N PRO A 144 8.44 -4.55 28.45
CA PRO A 144 9.35 -3.44 28.21
C PRO A 144 10.24 -3.74 27.00
N ARG A 145 10.62 -2.70 26.23
CA ARG A 145 11.29 -2.68 24.91
C ARG A 145 12.55 -3.58 24.71
N ARG A 146 12.91 -4.45 25.65
CA ARG A 146 14.15 -5.24 25.74
C ARG A 146 13.99 -6.77 25.82
N GLN A 147 12.79 -7.35 25.86
CA GLN A 147 12.66 -8.81 25.89
C GLN A 147 12.50 -9.44 24.49
N ARG A 148 13.20 -10.56 24.27
CA ARG A 148 13.24 -11.28 23.00
C ARG A 148 11.83 -11.76 22.61
N PRO A 149 11.45 -11.72 21.32
CA PRO A 149 10.05 -11.69 20.91
C PRO A 149 9.39 -13.07 20.72
N TRP A 150 10.17 -14.15 20.75
CA TRP A 150 9.67 -15.51 20.59
C TRP A 150 10.06 -16.34 21.81
N GLY A 151 9.07 -16.81 22.56
CA GLY A 151 9.27 -17.87 23.55
C GLY A 151 9.80 -19.13 22.88
N THR A 152 10.34 -20.04 23.68
CA THR A 152 10.90 -21.33 23.22
C THR A 152 9.84 -22.28 22.64
N ASN A 153 8.55 -22.05 22.90
CA ASN A 153 7.47 -22.91 22.45
C ASN A 153 6.62 -22.22 21.36
N LEU A 154 6.88 -22.56 20.11
CA LEU A 154 5.88 -22.49 19.04
C LEU A 154 5.27 -23.89 18.99
N SER A 155 4.08 -24.06 19.55
CA SER A 155 3.29 -25.28 19.33
C SER A 155 2.94 -25.42 17.85
N ASP A 156 2.89 -26.66 17.36
CA ASP A 156 2.62 -27.11 15.97
C ASP A 156 1.23 -26.73 15.41
N GLY A 157 0.82 -25.48 15.57
CA GLY A 157 -0.30 -24.94 14.82
C GLY A 157 0.13 -24.83 13.37
N LYS A 158 -0.48 -25.63 12.49
CA LYS A 158 -0.36 -25.48 11.03
C LYS A 158 -0.51 -24.00 10.69
N PRO A 159 0.45 -23.38 9.98
CA PRO A 159 0.27 -22.00 9.55
C PRO A 159 -1.00 -21.95 8.68
N LEU A 160 -1.94 -21.07 9.03
CA LEU A 160 -3.18 -20.81 8.29
C LEU A 160 -2.92 -20.18 6.90
N THR A 161 -1.70 -20.29 6.38
CA THR A 161 -1.21 -19.77 5.09
C THR A 161 -1.90 -20.39 3.86
N GLU A 162 -2.68 -21.46 4.03
CA GLU A 162 -3.48 -22.03 2.93
C GLU A 162 -4.78 -21.27 2.63
N LEU A 163 -5.20 -20.33 3.47
CA LEU A 163 -6.29 -19.43 3.14
C LEU A 163 -5.72 -18.13 2.55
N ASP A 164 -6.12 -17.84 1.31
CA ASP A 164 -5.88 -16.60 0.58
C ASP A 164 -4.67 -16.44 -0.35
N ALA A 165 -4.01 -17.50 -0.82
CA ALA A 165 -3.23 -17.41 -2.07
C ALA A 165 -4.13 -17.48 -3.32
N ALA A 166 -5.22 -18.27 -3.27
CA ALA A 166 -5.99 -18.69 -4.44
C ALA A 166 -7.03 -17.68 -4.99
N ARG A 167 -7.54 -16.74 -4.18
CA ARG A 167 -8.57 -15.73 -4.60
C ARG A 167 -8.04 -14.44 -5.27
N GLY A 168 -6.71 -14.25 -5.37
CA GLY A 168 -6.11 -12.95 -5.75
C GLY A 168 -5.54 -12.91 -7.16
N ARG A 169 -5.37 -14.07 -7.80
CA ARG A 169 -4.93 -14.15 -9.21
C ARG A 169 -6.02 -13.71 -10.20
N LEU A 170 -7.22 -13.37 -9.72
CA LEU A 170 -8.39 -13.08 -10.54
C LEU A 170 -8.58 -11.58 -10.90
N ARG A 171 -7.57 -10.72 -10.70
CA ARG A 171 -7.60 -9.33 -11.22
C ARG A 171 -6.45 -8.96 -12.16
N LEU A 172 -5.41 -9.79 -12.28
CA LEU A 172 -4.28 -9.56 -13.19
C LEU A 172 -4.49 -10.13 -14.59
N ASN A 173 -5.51 -10.97 -14.80
CA ASN A 173 -5.84 -11.57 -16.10
C ASN A 173 -7.01 -10.90 -16.84
N SER A 174 -7.56 -9.81 -16.30
CA SER A 174 -8.32 -8.89 -17.14
C SER A 174 -7.28 -8.18 -18.00
N GLY A 175 -7.01 -8.69 -19.21
CA GLY A 175 -6.26 -7.93 -20.21
C GLY A 175 -6.76 -6.48 -20.23
N PRO A 176 -5.90 -5.50 -20.60
CA PRO A 176 -6.27 -4.09 -20.54
C PRO A 176 -7.67 -3.94 -21.14
N PRO A 177 -8.64 -3.31 -20.44
CA PRO A 177 -9.95 -3.11 -21.03
C PRO A 177 -9.69 -2.38 -22.34
N ARG A 178 -9.87 -3.08 -23.47
CA ARG A 178 -9.74 -2.48 -24.80
C ARG A 178 -10.61 -1.23 -24.73
N PRO A 179 -10.05 -0.02 -24.87
CA PRO A 179 -10.88 1.16 -24.81
C PRO A 179 -11.93 0.97 -25.89
N GLY A 180 -13.21 0.95 -25.49
CA GLY A 180 -14.29 0.96 -26.47
C GLY A 180 -13.99 2.11 -27.42
N HIS A 181 -13.80 1.79 -28.70
CA HIS A 181 -13.35 2.67 -29.79
C HIS A 181 -13.59 4.16 -29.47
N LEU A 182 -12.51 4.94 -29.25
CA LEU A 182 -12.57 6.40 -28.97
C LEU A 182 -11.93 7.19 -30.12
N PRO A 183 -12.58 7.31 -31.30
CA PRO A 183 -11.94 7.92 -32.47
C PRO A 183 -11.47 9.35 -32.21
N GLU A 184 -12.25 10.18 -31.52
CA GLU A 184 -11.93 11.60 -31.34
C GLU A 184 -10.81 11.85 -30.32
N THR A 185 -10.95 11.29 -29.12
CA THR A 185 -9.93 11.38 -28.06
C THR A 185 -8.60 10.80 -28.54
N PHE A 186 -8.66 9.69 -29.27
CA PHE A 186 -7.48 9.07 -29.85
C PHE A 186 -6.85 9.97 -30.92
N ARG A 187 -7.64 10.53 -31.86
CA ARG A 187 -7.12 11.48 -32.87
C ARG A 187 -6.47 12.70 -32.24
N GLN A 188 -7.07 13.26 -31.19
CA GLN A 188 -6.51 14.41 -30.47
C GLN A 188 -5.15 14.06 -29.85
N LEU A 189 -5.05 12.92 -29.17
CA LEU A 189 -3.80 12.46 -28.54
C LEU A 189 -2.74 12.13 -29.60
N ALA A 190 -3.11 11.41 -30.66
CA ALA A 190 -2.21 11.07 -31.76
C ALA A 190 -1.68 12.33 -32.46
N HIS A 191 -2.55 13.33 -32.67
CA HIS A 191 -2.14 14.62 -33.22
C HIS A 191 -1.12 15.31 -32.32
N PHE A 192 -1.38 15.43 -31.01
CA PHE A 192 -0.42 15.97 -30.04
C PHE A 192 0.92 15.22 -30.08
N LEU A 193 0.87 13.89 -30.07
CA LEU A 193 2.08 13.06 -30.09
C LEU A 193 2.90 13.26 -31.36
N GLY A 194 2.26 13.36 -32.52
CA GLY A 194 2.94 13.55 -33.79
C GLY A 194 3.48 14.97 -33.99
N THR A 195 2.67 16.00 -33.70
CA THR A 195 3.02 17.40 -34.04
C THR A 195 3.82 18.11 -32.97
N GLN A 196 3.56 17.83 -31.69
CA GLN A 196 4.20 18.53 -30.58
C GLN A 196 5.27 17.70 -29.87
N ALA A 197 5.08 16.38 -29.81
CA ALA A 197 6.02 15.48 -29.14
C ALA A 197 6.99 14.73 -30.07
N GLY A 198 6.81 14.84 -31.40
CA GLY A 198 7.69 14.21 -32.38
C GLY A 198 7.69 12.67 -32.36
N ILE A 199 6.61 12.06 -31.86
CA ILE A 199 6.48 10.60 -31.75
C ILE A 199 6.05 10.01 -33.09
N PRO A 200 6.78 9.03 -33.66
CA PRO A 200 6.43 8.41 -34.93
C PRO A 200 5.04 7.75 -34.92
N PRO A 201 4.27 7.79 -36.02
CA PRO A 201 2.91 7.22 -36.08
C PRO A 201 2.81 5.77 -35.61
N ALA A 202 3.80 4.93 -35.92
CA ALA A 202 3.84 3.51 -35.52
C ALA A 202 3.86 3.28 -33.99
N VAL A 203 4.28 4.29 -33.22
CA VAL A 203 4.44 4.21 -31.76
C VAL A 203 3.29 4.87 -31.01
N GLN A 204 2.55 5.78 -31.66
CA GLN A 204 1.51 6.58 -31.02
C GLN A 204 0.38 5.73 -30.43
N GLU A 205 -0.15 4.77 -31.20
CA GLU A 205 -1.26 3.94 -30.76
C GLU A 205 -0.90 3.07 -29.53
N PRO A 206 0.17 2.25 -29.57
CA PRO A 206 0.58 1.49 -28.39
C PRO A 206 0.82 2.36 -27.16
N LEU A 207 1.50 3.51 -27.34
CA LEU A 207 1.80 4.43 -26.24
C LEU A 207 0.53 4.95 -25.57
N ILE A 208 -0.45 5.40 -26.36
CA ILE A 208 -1.73 5.88 -25.85
C ILE A 208 -2.46 4.75 -25.10
N LEU A 209 -2.53 3.56 -25.68
CA LEU A 209 -3.20 2.40 -25.10
C LEU A 209 -2.59 2.00 -23.75
N ASP A 210 -1.26 1.99 -23.65
CA ASP A 210 -0.56 1.70 -22.41
C ASP A 210 -0.84 2.75 -21.34
N LEU A 211 -0.76 4.04 -21.67
CA LEU A 211 -1.06 5.11 -20.72
C LEU A 211 -2.52 5.03 -20.22
N MET A 212 -3.46 4.70 -21.09
CA MET A 212 -4.87 4.46 -20.73
C MET A 212 -5.02 3.24 -19.83
N ALA A 213 -4.29 2.16 -20.09
CA ALA A 213 -4.30 0.96 -19.25
C ALA A 213 -3.74 1.25 -17.85
N PHE A 214 -2.65 2.01 -17.74
CA PHE A 214 -2.13 2.49 -16.46
C PHE A 214 -3.19 3.29 -15.72
N ARG A 215 -3.81 4.28 -16.37
CA ARG A 215 -4.88 5.08 -15.76
C ARG A 215 -6.03 4.20 -15.28
N ALA A 216 -6.43 3.18 -16.05
CA ALA A 216 -7.51 2.28 -15.66
C ALA A 216 -7.19 1.46 -14.41
N ARG A 217 -5.93 1.03 -14.25
CA ARG A 217 -5.47 0.24 -13.09
C ARG A 217 -5.29 1.09 -11.83
N PHE A 218 -4.65 2.26 -11.94
CA PHE A 218 -4.40 3.13 -10.80
C PHE A 218 -5.64 3.93 -10.38
N CYS A 219 -6.47 4.32 -11.34
CA CYS A 219 -7.70 5.08 -11.12
C CYS A 219 -8.92 4.28 -11.61
N PRO A 220 -9.31 3.18 -10.95
CA PRO A 220 -10.44 2.37 -11.40
C PRO A 220 -11.75 3.18 -11.38
N ARG A 221 -12.69 2.78 -12.25
CA ARG A 221 -14.05 3.35 -12.23
C ARG A 221 -14.71 3.03 -10.89
N ALA A 222 -15.51 3.96 -10.35
CA ALA A 222 -16.22 3.72 -9.10
C ALA A 222 -17.14 2.49 -9.17
N SER A 223 -17.67 2.16 -10.36
CA SER A 223 -18.46 0.94 -10.60
C SER A 223 -17.68 -0.37 -10.43
N MET A 224 -16.34 -0.35 -10.55
CA MET A 224 -15.47 -1.52 -10.40
C MET A 224 -15.00 -1.74 -8.94
N LEU A 225 -15.34 -0.80 -8.05
CA LEU A 225 -14.97 -0.85 -6.64
C LEU A 225 -16.17 -1.17 -5.76
N ALA A 226 -15.93 -2.04 -4.79
CA ALA A 226 -16.84 -2.27 -3.67
C ALA A 226 -16.75 -1.12 -2.65
N THR A 227 -17.80 -0.98 -1.83
CA THR A 227 -17.75 -0.05 -0.70
C THR A 227 -16.64 -0.47 0.26
N GLY A 228 -15.92 0.51 0.82
CA GLY A 228 -14.77 0.27 1.68
C GLY A 228 -13.46 0.07 0.93
N GLN A 229 -13.44 0.06 -0.42
CA GLN A 229 -12.22 -0.10 -1.20
C GLN A 229 -11.52 1.22 -1.54
N MET A 230 -10.19 1.15 -1.64
CA MET A 230 -9.30 2.26 -1.91
C MET A 230 -8.21 1.81 -2.88
N PRO A 231 -8.07 2.44 -4.07
CA PRO A 231 -6.91 2.25 -4.92
C PRO A 231 -5.69 2.99 -4.36
N LEU A 232 -4.50 2.43 -4.60
CA LEU A 232 -3.22 2.97 -4.17
C LEU A 232 -2.14 2.69 -5.23
N ALA A 233 -1.18 3.60 -5.31
CA ALA A 233 0.12 3.33 -5.91
C ALA A 233 1.04 2.77 -4.81
N ALA A 234 1.32 1.48 -4.86
CA ALA A 234 2.20 0.80 -3.90
C ALA A 234 3.60 0.60 -4.48
N MET A 235 4.57 0.40 -3.60
CA MET A 235 5.90 -0.06 -4.02
C MET A 235 5.78 -1.46 -4.62
N HIS A 236 6.38 -1.73 -5.77
CA HIS A 236 6.32 -3.07 -6.35
C HIS A 236 7.26 -4.04 -5.61
N VAL A 237 6.91 -5.34 -5.56
CA VAL A 237 7.77 -6.40 -4.99
C VAL A 237 9.12 -6.56 -5.70
N SER A 238 9.27 -6.02 -6.90
CA SER A 238 10.53 -6.03 -7.66
C SER A 238 11.42 -4.81 -7.37
N SER A 239 10.94 -3.83 -6.59
CA SER A 239 11.68 -2.59 -6.29
C SER A 239 12.99 -2.83 -5.53
N GLY A 240 13.20 -4.01 -4.95
CA GLY A 240 14.45 -4.40 -4.30
C GLY A 240 15.69 -4.17 -5.17
N ARG A 241 15.59 -4.31 -6.50
CA ARG A 241 16.68 -4.07 -7.45
C ARG A 241 16.88 -2.60 -7.83
N THR A 242 16.14 -1.67 -7.23
CA THR A 242 16.20 -0.25 -7.57
C THR A 242 16.17 0.63 -6.33
N LEU A 243 16.40 0.07 -5.13
CA LEU A 243 16.31 0.80 -3.86
C LEU A 243 17.33 1.94 -3.74
N TRP A 244 18.46 1.85 -4.46
CA TRP A 244 19.45 2.93 -4.56
C TRP A 244 18.96 4.11 -5.42
N GLN A 245 17.93 3.91 -6.23
CA GLN A 245 17.36 4.96 -7.07
C GLN A 245 16.31 5.74 -6.29
N PRO A 246 16.11 7.04 -6.60
CA PRO A 246 14.98 7.79 -6.11
C PRO A 246 13.64 7.07 -6.34
N THR A 247 12.72 7.15 -5.38
CA THR A 247 11.42 6.44 -5.40
C THR A 247 10.63 6.65 -6.69
N ARG A 248 10.72 7.83 -7.31
CA ARG A 248 10.04 8.15 -8.57
C ARG A 248 10.45 7.27 -9.77
N TYR A 249 11.62 6.63 -9.71
CA TYR A 249 12.09 5.71 -10.76
C TYR A 249 11.89 4.23 -10.41
N GLN A 250 11.45 3.93 -9.17
CA GLN A 250 11.21 2.57 -8.74
C GLN A 250 9.88 2.05 -9.31
N PRO A 251 9.76 0.73 -9.56
CA PRO A 251 8.50 0.15 -10.01
C PRO A 251 7.38 0.34 -8.98
N MET A 252 6.18 0.58 -9.49
CA MET A 252 4.97 0.77 -8.69
C MET A 252 3.91 -0.24 -9.11
N ALA A 253 3.19 -0.76 -8.13
CA ALA A 253 2.05 -1.65 -8.32
C ALA A 253 0.74 -0.87 -8.11
N PRO A 254 -0.20 -0.88 -9.08
CA PRO A 254 -1.56 -0.44 -8.82
C PRO A 254 -2.27 -1.48 -7.96
N VAL A 255 -2.63 -1.14 -6.73
CA VAL A 255 -3.33 -2.05 -5.82
C VAL A 255 -4.68 -1.47 -5.41
N VAL A 256 -5.68 -2.34 -5.29
CA VAL A 256 -6.96 -2.02 -4.64
C VAL A 256 -7.03 -2.78 -3.34
N ILE A 257 -7.13 -2.05 -2.23
CA ILE A 257 -7.25 -2.61 -0.88
C ILE A 257 -8.63 -2.30 -0.31
N SER A 258 -9.12 -3.14 0.59
CA SER A 258 -10.34 -2.88 1.36
C SER A 258 -9.93 -2.24 2.69
N ILE A 259 -10.29 -1.00 2.98
CA ILE A 259 -10.08 -0.42 4.32
C ILE A 259 -11.16 -0.95 5.28
N LEU A 260 -12.35 -1.17 4.74
CA LEU A 260 -13.49 -1.77 5.41
C LEU A 260 -13.94 -2.99 4.59
N ALA A 261 -14.15 -4.12 5.26
CA ALA A 261 -14.67 -5.35 4.68
C ALA A 261 -15.82 -5.92 5.51
N GLY A 262 -16.77 -6.58 4.85
CA GLY A 262 -17.92 -7.21 5.51
C GLY A 262 -18.66 -6.28 6.47
N ASP A 263 -18.87 -6.75 7.70
CA ASP A 263 -19.56 -6.01 8.76
C ASP A 263 -18.65 -5.13 9.63
N GLU A 264 -17.37 -4.92 9.27
CA GLU A 264 -16.43 -4.12 10.07
C GLU A 264 -16.96 -2.71 10.39
N ALA A 265 -17.64 -2.06 9.44
CA ALA A 265 -18.23 -0.74 9.65
C ALA A 265 -19.38 -0.77 10.68
N ARG A 266 -20.12 -1.88 10.74
CA ARG A 266 -21.17 -2.13 11.73
C ARG A 266 -20.54 -2.37 13.11
N VAL A 267 -19.52 -3.23 13.19
CA VAL A 267 -18.78 -3.49 14.44
C VAL A 267 -18.26 -2.18 15.03
N LEU A 268 -17.52 -1.38 14.24
CA LEU A 268 -17.00 -0.09 14.69
C LEU A 268 -18.08 0.90 15.13
N ARG A 269 -19.30 0.78 14.60
CA ARG A 269 -20.42 1.69 14.88
C ARG A 269 -21.22 1.30 16.11
N TYR A 270 -21.38 0.01 16.39
CA TYR A 270 -22.32 -0.49 17.41
C TYR A 270 -21.64 -1.26 18.53
N SER A 271 -20.52 -1.92 18.24
CA SER A 271 -19.79 -2.75 19.19
C SER A 271 -18.28 -2.57 18.98
N PRO A 272 -17.75 -1.34 19.11
CA PRO A 272 -16.34 -1.09 18.94
C PRO A 272 -15.55 -1.81 20.06
N PRO A 273 -14.31 -2.25 19.78
CA PRO A 273 -13.45 -2.85 20.81
C PRO A 273 -13.36 -2.03 22.09
N GLY A 274 -13.65 -2.70 23.22
CA GLY A 274 -13.72 -2.11 24.55
C GLY A 274 -12.40 -2.19 25.32
N SER A 275 -11.48 -3.07 24.91
CA SER A 275 -10.15 -3.22 25.50
C SER A 275 -9.01 -2.91 24.52
N TYR A 276 -7.79 -2.71 25.05
CA TYR A 276 -6.60 -2.53 24.21
C TYR A 276 -6.26 -3.79 23.39
N GLU A 277 -6.48 -4.97 23.94
CA GLU A 277 -6.24 -6.24 23.25
C GLU A 277 -7.24 -6.45 22.10
N GLU A 278 -8.53 -6.23 22.36
CA GLU A 278 -9.56 -6.26 21.30
C GLU A 278 -9.29 -5.21 20.21
N PHE A 279 -8.77 -4.04 20.61
CA PHE A 279 -8.35 -3.02 19.66
C PHE A 279 -7.23 -3.55 18.74
N LEU A 280 -6.18 -4.13 19.32
CA LEU A 280 -5.05 -4.67 18.56
C LEU A 280 -5.46 -5.85 17.68
N GLU A 281 -6.34 -6.72 18.16
CA GLU A 281 -6.86 -7.85 17.40
C GLU A 281 -7.66 -7.37 16.18
N PHE A 282 -8.67 -6.52 16.40
CA PHE A 282 -9.52 -6.03 15.31
C PHE A 282 -8.73 -5.15 14.32
N HIS A 283 -7.88 -4.26 14.81
CA HIS A 283 -7.04 -3.41 13.95
C HIS A 283 -5.99 -4.25 13.20
N GLY A 284 -5.46 -5.29 13.86
CA GLY A 284 -4.50 -6.24 13.30
C GLY A 284 -5.08 -7.04 12.16
N GLN A 285 -6.29 -7.58 12.31
CA GLN A 285 -7.01 -8.27 11.25
C GLN A 285 -7.18 -7.38 10.01
N ARG A 286 -7.55 -6.11 10.20
CA ARG A 286 -7.71 -5.14 9.11
C ARG A 286 -6.39 -4.82 8.41
N ILE A 287 -5.32 -4.55 9.17
CA ILE A 287 -4.00 -4.27 8.61
C ILE A 287 -3.44 -5.51 7.88
N ALA A 288 -3.59 -6.69 8.45
CA ALA A 288 -3.14 -7.95 7.85
C ALA A 288 -3.84 -8.21 6.51
N ARG A 289 -5.16 -8.00 6.45
CA ARG A 289 -5.94 -8.11 5.21
C ARG A 289 -5.46 -7.12 4.17
N VAL A 290 -5.27 -5.84 4.53
CA VAL A 290 -4.77 -4.80 3.62
C VAL A 290 -3.37 -5.11 3.07
N LEU A 291 -2.44 -5.56 3.92
CA LEU A 291 -1.09 -5.93 3.49
C LEU A 291 -1.11 -7.14 2.55
N THR A 292 -1.94 -8.13 2.86
CA THR A 292 -2.10 -9.34 2.05
C THR A 292 -2.74 -9.04 0.70
N GLU A 293 -3.81 -8.24 0.67
CA GLU A 293 -4.45 -7.78 -0.57
C GLU A 293 -3.47 -7.02 -1.47
N ALA A 294 -2.64 -6.14 -0.90
CA ALA A 294 -1.62 -5.42 -1.66
C ALA A 294 -0.56 -6.38 -2.23
N TYR A 295 -0.04 -7.30 -1.41
CA TYR A 295 0.98 -8.25 -1.82
C TYR A 295 0.52 -9.17 -2.95
N ARG A 296 -0.75 -9.59 -2.92
CA ARG A 296 -1.38 -10.38 -4.00
C ARG A 296 -1.47 -9.64 -5.33
N GLN A 297 -1.33 -8.31 -5.32
CA GLN A 297 -1.31 -7.43 -6.47
C GLN A 297 0.10 -6.86 -6.72
N ASP A 298 1.14 -7.61 -6.29
CA ASP A 298 2.56 -7.26 -6.43
C ASP A 298 2.97 -5.96 -5.71
N GLY A 299 2.14 -5.45 -4.80
CA GLY A 299 2.37 -4.21 -4.07
C GLY A 299 2.74 -4.42 -2.61
N LEU A 300 3.58 -3.53 -2.10
CA LEU A 300 4.04 -3.49 -0.71
C LEU A 300 3.68 -2.15 -0.08
N LEU A 301 3.07 -2.20 1.10
CA LEU A 301 2.64 -1.01 1.84
C LEU A 301 3.56 -0.77 3.03
N SER A 302 4.20 0.40 3.08
CA SER A 302 5.02 0.78 4.23
C SER A 302 4.14 1.19 5.42
N PHE A 303 4.72 1.23 6.62
CA PHE A 303 4.00 1.70 7.80
C PHE A 303 3.58 3.17 7.67
N ALA A 304 4.30 3.97 6.88
CA ALA A 304 3.88 5.31 6.54
C ALA A 304 2.57 5.29 5.74
N VAL A 305 2.47 4.44 4.71
CA VAL A 305 1.22 4.25 3.94
C VAL A 305 0.07 3.79 4.85
N LEU A 306 0.29 2.80 5.71
CA LEU A 306 -0.72 2.33 6.65
C LEU A 306 -1.18 3.41 7.63
N GLN A 307 -0.28 4.29 8.09
CA GLN A 307 -0.62 5.44 8.93
C GLN A 307 -1.66 6.34 8.23
N TRP A 308 -1.52 6.60 6.93
CA TRP A 308 -2.46 7.41 6.15
C TRP A 308 -3.82 6.72 5.96
N ILE A 309 -3.80 5.43 5.64
CA ILE A 309 -5.03 4.68 5.34
C ILE A 309 -5.89 4.49 6.60
N PHE A 310 -5.25 4.16 7.72
CA PHE A 310 -5.93 3.92 9.00
C PHE A 310 -6.03 5.17 9.90
N LEU A 311 -5.51 6.31 9.44
CA LEU A 311 -5.39 7.54 10.21
C LEU A 311 -4.83 7.28 11.62
N ALA A 312 -3.83 6.41 11.71
CA ALA A 312 -3.19 5.99 12.98
C ALA A 312 -1.71 6.38 12.97
N SER A 313 -1.08 6.54 14.13
CA SER A 313 0.37 6.82 14.15
C SER A 313 1.16 5.58 13.68
N THR A 314 2.34 5.80 13.08
CA THR A 314 3.28 4.71 12.75
C THR A 314 3.59 3.81 13.94
N GLY A 315 3.64 4.36 15.16
CA GLY A 315 3.82 3.59 16.40
C GLY A 315 2.63 2.68 16.73
N THR A 316 1.40 3.10 16.45
CA THR A 316 0.22 2.23 16.58
C THR A 316 0.19 1.16 15.51
N VAL A 317 0.50 1.51 14.26
CA VAL A 317 0.62 0.54 13.15
C VAL A 317 1.66 -0.53 13.49
N SER A 318 2.86 -0.11 13.89
CA SER A 318 3.96 -1.03 14.23
C SER A 318 3.58 -2.01 15.35
N ARG A 319 3.01 -1.51 16.46
CA ARG A 319 2.52 -2.35 17.56
C ARG A 319 1.43 -3.32 17.12
N THR A 320 0.49 -2.85 16.30
CA THR A 320 -0.62 -3.67 15.80
C THR A 320 -0.10 -4.81 14.92
N VAL A 321 0.82 -4.50 14.00
CA VAL A 321 1.46 -5.49 13.12
C VAL A 321 2.24 -6.51 13.95
N ASP A 322 3.06 -6.06 14.89
CA ASP A 322 3.84 -6.95 15.77
C ASP A 322 2.93 -7.85 16.61
N TYR A 323 1.90 -7.28 17.24
CA TYR A 323 0.89 -8.04 17.99
C TYR A 323 0.25 -9.13 17.12
N TYR A 324 -0.25 -8.77 15.93
CA TYR A 324 -0.94 -9.70 15.04
C TYR A 324 0.00 -10.84 14.59
N GLN A 325 1.22 -10.51 14.16
CA GLN A 325 2.21 -11.50 13.73
C GLN A 325 2.55 -12.50 14.84
N ARG A 326 2.70 -12.02 16.10
CA ARG A 326 2.98 -12.89 17.25
C ARG A 326 1.77 -13.75 17.63
N ARG A 327 0.58 -13.14 17.69
CA ARG A 327 -0.66 -13.79 18.12
C ARG A 327 -1.12 -14.89 17.17
N HIS A 328 -0.87 -14.70 15.87
CA HIS A 328 -1.28 -15.61 14.80
C HIS A 328 -0.13 -16.42 14.21
N HIS A 329 1.09 -16.22 14.69
CA HIS A 329 2.31 -16.88 14.19
C HIS A 329 2.49 -16.74 12.67
N VAL A 330 2.24 -15.54 12.15
CA VAL A 330 2.37 -15.19 10.73
C VAL A 330 3.41 -14.10 10.51
N ILE A 331 3.95 -14.01 9.31
CA ILE A 331 4.69 -12.86 8.85
C ILE A 331 3.87 -12.12 7.79
N LEU A 332 3.67 -10.82 8.01
CA LEU A 332 2.94 -9.98 7.07
C LEU A 332 3.87 -9.42 5.99
N PRO A 333 3.41 -9.34 4.72
CA PRO A 333 4.22 -8.88 3.60
C PRO A 333 4.34 -7.36 3.59
N CYS A 334 5.35 -6.85 4.31
CA CYS A 334 5.74 -5.44 4.36
C CYS A 334 6.98 -5.19 3.49
N PRO A 335 7.31 -3.95 3.06
CA PRO A 335 8.61 -3.64 2.45
C PRO A 335 9.80 -4.12 3.29
N GLY A 336 9.69 -4.02 4.63
CA GLY A 336 10.73 -4.50 5.53
C GLY A 336 10.95 -6.02 5.50
N THR A 337 9.88 -6.78 5.28
CA THR A 337 9.91 -8.25 5.20
C THR A 337 10.34 -8.71 3.80
N VAL A 338 9.68 -8.19 2.77
CA VAL A 338 9.83 -8.71 1.40
C VAL A 338 11.13 -8.25 0.76
N LEU A 339 11.55 -7.02 1.05
CA LEU A 339 12.72 -6.36 0.44
C LEU A 339 13.89 -6.13 1.40
N ASP A 340 13.81 -6.61 2.65
CA ASP A 340 14.78 -6.35 3.72
C ASP A 340 15.03 -4.84 3.96
N MET A 341 14.00 -4.00 3.74
CA MET A 341 14.08 -2.55 3.96
C MET A 341 13.87 -2.14 5.42
N GLY A 342 13.70 -3.10 6.33
CA GLY A 342 13.26 -2.88 7.70
C GLY A 342 14.34 -3.17 8.72
N ARG A 343 14.25 -2.53 9.90
CA ARG A 343 15.10 -2.84 11.07
C ARG A 343 14.61 -4.02 11.91
N MET A 344 13.64 -4.80 11.42
CA MET A 344 13.04 -5.88 12.23
C MET A 344 14.03 -7.04 12.37
N LEU A 345 14.86 -6.96 13.42
CA LEU A 345 15.77 -8.02 13.90
C LEU A 345 15.06 -9.38 14.03
N THR A 346 13.75 -9.36 14.27
CA THR A 346 12.90 -10.52 14.46
C THR A 346 12.74 -11.41 13.23
N HIS A 347 12.86 -10.88 12.02
CA HIS A 347 12.76 -11.68 10.80
C HIS A 347 14.04 -12.48 10.52
N LYS A 348 15.22 -11.92 10.83
CA LYS A 348 16.49 -12.63 10.68
C LYS A 348 16.58 -13.82 11.63
N ASP A 349 16.17 -13.64 12.88
CA ASP A 349 16.10 -14.72 13.87
C ASP A 349 15.14 -15.85 13.43
N MET A 350 13.99 -15.49 12.85
CA MET A 350 13.03 -16.49 12.35
C MET A 350 13.55 -17.23 11.12
N VAL A 351 14.16 -16.52 10.16
CA VAL A 351 14.81 -17.11 8.98
C VAL A 351 15.89 -18.10 9.41
N VAL A 352 16.75 -17.71 10.36
CA VAL A 352 17.77 -18.58 10.95
C VAL A 352 17.13 -19.79 11.63
N ARG A 353 16.06 -19.60 12.42
CA ARG A 353 15.38 -20.71 13.10
C ARG A 353 14.78 -21.73 12.13
N LEU A 354 14.04 -21.28 11.11
CA LEU A 354 13.45 -22.15 10.11
C LEU A 354 14.54 -22.90 9.32
N HIS A 355 15.67 -22.25 9.05
CA HIS A 355 16.82 -22.90 8.43
C HIS A 355 17.42 -24.00 9.31
N LEU A 356 17.57 -23.74 10.62
CA LEU A 356 18.02 -24.74 11.60
C LEU A 356 17.02 -25.90 11.78
N GLN A 357 15.74 -25.70 11.46
CA GLN A 357 14.71 -26.75 11.40
C GLN A 357 14.76 -27.58 10.10
N GLY A 358 15.71 -27.28 9.20
CA GLY A 358 15.93 -28.05 7.96
C GLY A 358 15.18 -27.52 6.75
N LEU A 359 14.47 -26.40 6.84
CA LEU A 359 13.78 -25.83 5.68
C LEU A 359 14.78 -25.23 4.69
N SER A 360 14.51 -25.45 3.40
CA SER A 360 15.27 -24.85 2.30
C SER A 360 15.04 -23.35 2.20
N VAL A 361 15.97 -22.63 1.56
CA VAL A 361 15.85 -21.18 1.29
C VAL A 361 14.53 -20.83 0.58
N LEU A 362 14.06 -21.70 -0.33
CA LEU A 362 12.81 -21.49 -1.06
C LEU A 362 11.58 -21.70 -0.17
N GLU A 363 11.60 -22.70 0.71
CA GLU A 363 10.51 -22.94 1.68
C GLU A 363 10.42 -21.79 2.69
N ILE A 364 11.57 -21.34 3.21
CA ILE A 364 11.65 -20.20 4.12
C ILE A 364 11.16 -18.94 3.40
N ALA A 365 11.62 -18.67 2.17
CA ALA A 365 11.17 -17.52 1.39
C ALA A 365 9.65 -17.50 1.18
N ARG A 366 9.06 -18.67 0.87
CA ARG A 366 7.61 -18.84 0.74
C ARG A 366 6.87 -18.61 2.06
N GLN A 367 7.35 -19.18 3.17
CA GLN A 367 6.69 -19.06 4.48
C GLN A 367 6.81 -17.66 5.09
N THR A 368 7.92 -16.99 4.83
CA THR A 368 8.23 -15.67 5.42
C THR A 368 7.96 -14.51 4.48
N CYS A 369 7.46 -14.77 3.27
CA CYS A 369 7.26 -13.81 2.19
C CYS A 369 8.52 -13.02 1.78
N HIS A 370 9.72 -13.52 2.11
CA HIS A 370 10.98 -12.87 1.72
C HIS A 370 11.33 -13.20 0.27
N ASN A 371 12.08 -12.31 -0.38
CA ASN A 371 12.83 -12.70 -1.57
C ASN A 371 13.86 -13.79 -1.19
N PRO A 372 14.03 -14.88 -1.96
CA PRO A 372 15.05 -15.90 -1.69
C PRO A 372 16.46 -15.33 -1.49
N ARG A 373 16.80 -14.24 -2.18
CA ARG A 373 18.08 -13.53 -1.99
C ARG A 373 18.20 -12.88 -0.61
N SER A 374 17.11 -12.36 -0.06
CA SER A 374 17.08 -11.77 1.28
C SER A 374 17.19 -12.84 2.36
N VAL A 375 16.59 -14.02 2.14
CA VAL A 375 16.77 -15.20 3.00
C VAL A 375 18.23 -15.63 3.00
N ASP A 376 18.81 -15.82 1.81
CA ASP A 376 20.22 -16.19 1.64
C ASP A 376 21.19 -15.16 2.25
N ALA A 377 20.93 -13.86 2.05
CA ALA A 377 21.69 -12.80 2.70
C ALA A 377 21.59 -12.83 4.23
N SER A 378 20.43 -13.21 4.77
CA SER A 378 20.21 -13.35 6.22
C SER A 378 20.89 -14.58 6.82
N LEU A 379 21.04 -15.65 6.03
CA LEU A 379 21.71 -16.88 6.45
C LEU A 379 23.23 -16.82 6.30
N ARG A 380 23.76 -16.00 5.39
CA ARG A 380 25.20 -15.86 5.13
C ARG A 380 26.07 -15.67 6.39
N PRO A 381 25.72 -14.79 7.35
CA PRO A 381 26.48 -14.65 8.59
C PRO A 381 26.50 -15.94 9.43
N LEU A 382 25.38 -16.65 9.50
CA LEU A 382 25.28 -17.94 10.20
C LEU A 382 26.12 -19.01 9.50
N THR A 383 25.99 -19.16 8.17
CA THR A 383 26.78 -20.12 7.40
C THR A 383 28.28 -19.87 7.55
N ARG A 384 28.69 -18.59 7.53
CA ARG A 384 30.08 -18.19 7.74
C ARG A 384 30.55 -18.50 9.16
N PHE A 385 29.73 -18.23 10.17
CA PHE A 385 30.01 -18.60 11.56
C PHE A 385 30.16 -20.12 11.73
N LEU A 386 29.20 -20.90 11.24
CA LEU A 386 29.24 -22.37 11.31
C LEU A 386 30.48 -22.92 10.59
N PHE A 387 30.80 -22.39 9.40
CA PHE A 387 32.01 -22.76 8.67
C PHE A 387 33.26 -22.54 9.53
N TYR A 388 33.49 -21.33 10.06
CA TYR A 388 34.65 -21.07 10.92
C TYR A 388 34.70 -21.95 12.18
N THR A 389 33.52 -22.23 12.77
CA THR A 389 33.42 -23.05 13.98
C THR A 389 33.74 -24.53 13.69
N PHE A 390 33.33 -25.05 12.53
CA PHE A 390 33.57 -26.44 12.13
C PHE A 390 34.93 -26.67 11.46
N THR A 391 35.50 -25.65 10.80
CA THR A 391 36.80 -25.77 10.11
C THR A 391 37.99 -25.26 10.92
N GLY A 392 37.77 -24.65 12.10
CA GLY A 392 38.84 -24.19 12.99
C GLY A 392 39.64 -22.97 12.52
N PHE A 393 39.15 -22.23 11.51
CA PHE A 393 39.82 -21.02 11.01
C PHE A 393 39.35 -19.78 11.80
N PRO A 394 40.25 -18.91 12.30
CA PRO A 394 39.86 -17.71 13.04
C PRO A 394 39.15 -16.68 12.13
N PRO A 395 38.16 -15.93 12.66
CA PRO A 395 37.51 -14.86 11.90
C PRO A 395 38.45 -13.66 11.78
N ASN A 396 38.71 -13.20 10.54
CA ASN A 396 39.34 -11.90 10.24
C ASN A 396 38.32 -10.76 10.31
#